data_AF-A0A397V3N2-F1
#
_entry.id   AF-A0A397V3N2-F1
#
_cell.length_a   1.000
_cell.length_b   1.000
_cell.length_c   1.000
_cell.angle_alpha   90.00
_cell.angle_beta   90.00
_cell.angle_gamma   90.00
#
_symmetry.space_group_name_H-M   'P 1'
#
loop_
_entity.id
_entity.type
_entity.pdbx_description
1 polymer ?
#
loop_
_entity_poly.entity_id
_entity_poly.type
_entity_poly.pdbx_seq_one_letter_code
_entity_poly.pdbx_strand_id
1 'polypeptide(L)'
;MLEQNFTIQNEACLSGLPERIKKIIFIYVRFLAYLSVANNAWCQISKDNDTRAIRLIYHFDKAHALLHAIRLGPKFVNDIVIQKLLEKGAIISRYLIQRFLLSFGSYDPKLIEMKIDHNVGVSIDSEQIHNIKKLNPINESVPNHDLAVKGNDMETFHFPTGGPYAINLAKKKLEDNLNAIKDLITI
;
A
#
# COMPACT_ATOMS: atom_id res chain seq x y z
N MET A 1 62.76 -11.57 26.69
CA MET A 1 62.48 -10.35 25.92
C MET A 1 61.32 -10.65 25.00
N LEU A 2 60.15 -10.09 25.34
CA LEU A 2 58.94 -9.87 24.53
C LEU A 2 58.33 -11.08 23.77
N GLU A 3 57.53 -11.87 24.49
CA GLU A 3 56.33 -12.48 23.91
C GLU A 3 55.36 -11.35 23.53
N GLN A 4 55.28 -11.04 22.24
CA GLN A 4 54.24 -10.15 21.73
C GLN A 4 52.91 -10.92 21.74
N ASN A 5 52.17 -10.73 22.83
CA ASN A 5 50.76 -11.09 22.91
C ASN A 5 49.98 -10.31 21.83
N PHE A 6 49.81 -10.93 20.66
CA PHE A 6 48.81 -10.53 19.68
C PHE A 6 47.44 -10.78 20.29
N THR A 7 47.01 -9.84 21.11
CA THR A 7 45.64 -9.77 21.57
C THR A 7 44.84 -9.30 20.38
N ILE A 8 44.32 -10.25 19.58
CA ILE A 8 43.24 -9.94 18.65
C ILE A 8 42.10 -9.49 19.56
N GLN A 9 41.92 -8.18 19.68
CA GLN A 9 40.76 -7.63 20.34
C GLN A 9 39.56 -8.15 19.55
N ASN A 10 38.85 -9.12 20.13
CA ASN A 10 37.58 -9.65 19.64
C ASN A 10 36.47 -8.57 19.75
N GLU A 11 36.74 -7.35 19.31
CA GLU A 11 35.68 -6.48 18.85
C GLU A 11 35.25 -7.03 17.50
N ALA A 12 34.03 -7.58 17.44
CA ALA A 12 33.48 -8.24 16.27
C ALA A 12 33.88 -7.51 14.97
N CYS A 13 34.52 -8.20 14.02
CA CYS A 13 35.09 -7.66 12.77
C CYS A 13 34.20 -6.64 12.01
N LEU A 14 32.88 -6.68 12.23
CA LEU A 14 31.88 -5.79 11.63
C LEU A 14 31.60 -4.49 12.41
N SER A 15 31.92 -4.39 13.71
CA SER A 15 31.68 -3.18 14.53
C SER A 15 32.67 -2.06 14.23
N GLY A 16 33.91 -2.38 13.87
CA GLY A 16 34.96 -1.40 13.54
C GLY A 16 34.85 -0.75 12.15
N LEU A 17 33.90 -1.18 11.31
CA LEU A 17 33.77 -0.65 9.95
C LEU A 17 33.30 0.82 9.93
N PRO A 18 33.78 1.66 8.99
CA PRO A 18 33.26 3.01 8.77
C PRO A 18 31.76 2.99 8.44
N GLU A 19 31.02 4.02 8.88
CA GLU A 19 29.58 4.11 8.68
C GLU A 19 29.17 3.97 7.20
N ARG A 20 29.94 4.57 6.28
CA ARG A 20 29.73 4.45 4.83
C ARG A 20 29.73 3.00 4.36
N ILE A 21 30.70 2.20 4.81
CA ILE A 21 30.83 0.78 4.43
C ILE A 21 29.69 -0.03 5.03
N LYS A 22 29.32 0.27 6.28
CA LYS A 22 28.17 -0.37 6.92
C LYS A 22 26.86 -0.10 6.15
N LYS A 23 26.60 1.14 5.72
CA LYS A 23 25.43 1.47 4.89
C LYS A 23 25.41 0.69 3.58
N ILE A 24 26.56 0.59 2.90
CA ILE A 24 26.70 -0.21 1.68
C ILE A 24 26.35 -1.67 1.96
N ILE A 25 26.97 -2.29 2.96
CA ILE A 25 26.66 -3.69 3.34
C ILE A 25 25.17 -3.86 3.61
N PHE A 26 24.57 -2.93 4.37
CA PHE A 26 23.15 -2.97 4.70
C PHE A 26 22.24 -2.94 3.46
N ILE A 27 22.61 -2.20 2.42
CA ILE A 27 21.87 -2.13 1.15
C ILE A 27 21.86 -3.49 0.42
N TYR A 28 22.97 -4.23 0.44
CA TYR A 28 23.10 -5.49 -0.29
C TYR A 28 22.60 -6.72 0.48
N VAL A 29 22.51 -6.63 1.81
CA VAL A 29 22.10 -7.75 2.66
C VAL A 29 20.61 -8.07 2.48
N ARG A 30 20.34 -9.33 2.12
CA ARG A 30 19.00 -9.86 1.87
C ARG A 30 18.08 -9.78 3.10
N PHE A 31 18.62 -10.03 4.30
CA PHE A 31 17.83 -10.10 5.54
C PHE A 31 18.21 -9.00 6.53
N LEU A 32 17.35 -7.99 6.62
CA LEU A 32 17.54 -6.78 7.42
C LEU A 32 17.65 -7.04 8.93
N ALA A 33 16.79 -7.96 9.42
CA ALA A 33 16.54 -8.15 10.85
C ALA A 33 17.77 -8.68 11.59
N TYR A 34 18.53 -9.59 10.98
CA TYR A 34 19.72 -10.17 11.61
C TYR A 34 20.80 -9.12 11.85
N LEU A 35 20.98 -8.20 10.90
CA LEU A 35 22.00 -7.18 11.02
C LEU A 35 21.60 -6.08 12.02
N SER A 36 20.33 -5.68 12.04
CA SER A 36 19.83 -4.67 12.98
C SER A 36 19.91 -5.09 14.46
N VAL A 37 19.89 -6.40 14.73
CA VAL A 37 19.97 -6.94 16.10
C VAL A 37 21.42 -7.15 16.54
N ALA A 38 22.38 -7.19 15.60
CA ALA A 38 23.77 -7.53 15.90
C ALA A 38 24.47 -6.50 16.80
N ASN A 39 24.25 -5.20 16.60
CA ASN A 39 24.73 -4.15 17.50
C ASN A 39 23.97 -2.82 17.32
N ASN A 40 24.23 -1.85 18.20
CA ASN A 40 23.59 -0.53 18.15
C ASN A 40 23.91 0.23 16.83
N ALA A 41 25.13 0.15 16.31
CA ALA A 41 25.49 0.85 15.07
C ALA A 41 24.66 0.37 13.86
N TRP A 42 24.46 -0.94 13.72
CA TRP A 42 23.60 -1.52 12.70
C TRP A 42 22.13 -1.21 12.95
N CYS A 43 21.71 -1.15 14.21
CA CYS A 43 20.37 -0.70 14.58
C CYS A 43 20.13 0.76 14.11
N GLN A 44 21.09 1.67 14.31
CA GLN A 44 20.98 3.05 13.82
C GLN A 44 20.89 3.12 12.30
N ILE A 45 21.74 2.36 11.58
CA ILE A 45 21.69 2.29 10.12
C ILE A 45 20.35 1.72 9.63
N SER A 46 19.78 0.76 10.35
CA SER A 46 18.49 0.18 9.99
C SER A 46 17.31 1.15 10.12
N LYS A 47 17.48 2.19 10.95
CA LYS A 47 16.52 3.27 11.15
C LYS A 47 16.73 4.43 10.18
N ASP A 48 17.87 4.50 9.48
CA ASP A 48 18.14 5.57 8.52
C ASP A 48 17.20 5.50 7.32
N ASN A 49 16.40 6.54 7.15
CA ASN A 49 15.39 6.62 6.10
C ASN A 49 16.01 6.60 4.69
N ASP A 50 17.21 7.16 4.51
CA ASP A 50 17.86 7.17 3.19
C ASP A 50 18.31 5.77 2.78
N THR A 51 19.02 5.08 3.68
CA THR A 51 19.50 3.72 3.46
C THR A 51 18.34 2.76 3.21
N ARG A 52 17.21 2.91 3.91
CA ARG A 52 15.99 2.11 3.68
C ARG A 52 15.40 2.32 2.30
N ALA A 53 15.30 3.57 1.85
CA ALA A 53 14.79 3.90 0.52
C ALA A 53 15.70 3.33 -0.59
N ILE A 54 17.02 3.52 -0.47
CA ILE A 54 17.99 2.99 -1.44
C ILE A 54 17.90 1.46 -1.52
N ARG A 55 17.84 0.80 -0.37
CA ARG A 55 17.75 -0.66 -0.30
C ARG A 55 16.48 -1.20 -0.97
N LEU A 56 15.33 -0.56 -0.74
CA LEU A 56 14.07 -0.97 -1.37
C LEU A 56 14.15 -0.89 -2.90
N ILE A 57 14.73 0.21 -3.42
CA ILE A 57 14.93 0.37 -4.86
C ILE A 57 15.91 -0.67 -5.38
N TYR A 58 16.98 -0.97 -4.64
CA TYR A 58 17.98 -1.98 -5.04
C TYR A 58 17.39 -3.39 -5.15
N HIS A 59 16.52 -3.80 -4.22
CA HIS A 59 15.99 -5.17 -4.20
C HIS A 59 14.69 -5.38 -4.99
N PHE A 60 13.86 -4.35 -5.16
CA PHE A 60 12.52 -4.47 -5.72
C PHE A 60 12.28 -3.56 -6.93
N ASP A 61 13.32 -2.89 -7.42
CA ASP A 61 13.25 -1.87 -8.47
C ASP A 61 12.38 -0.66 -8.12
N LYS A 62 12.51 0.39 -8.93
CA LYS A 62 11.76 1.65 -8.77
C LYS A 62 10.24 1.47 -8.82
N ALA A 63 9.75 0.51 -9.60
CA ALA A 63 8.32 0.29 -9.80
C ALA A 63 7.63 -0.43 -8.63
N HIS A 64 8.34 -1.29 -7.90
CA HIS A 64 7.75 -2.06 -6.80
C HIS A 64 8.27 -1.66 -5.42
N ALA A 65 9.28 -0.78 -5.34
CA ALA A 65 9.82 -0.28 -4.08
C ALA A 65 8.73 0.25 -3.14
N LEU A 66 7.79 1.07 -3.62
CA LEU A 66 6.69 1.61 -2.80
C LEU A 66 5.74 0.52 -2.28
N LEU A 67 5.38 -0.43 -3.13
CA LEU A 67 4.53 -1.56 -2.72
C LEU A 67 5.20 -2.38 -1.62
N HIS A 68 6.47 -2.74 -1.83
CA HIS A 68 7.21 -3.52 -0.84
C HIS A 68 7.46 -2.75 0.44
N ALA A 69 7.65 -1.42 0.36
CA ALA A 69 7.67 -0.58 1.54
C ALA A 69 6.37 -0.78 2.33
N ILE A 70 5.21 -0.51 1.73
CA ILE A 70 3.91 -0.57 2.42
C ILE A 70 3.67 -1.97 3.02
N ARG A 71 4.06 -3.04 2.32
CA ARG A 71 3.94 -4.42 2.81
C ARG A 71 4.81 -4.74 4.03
N LEU A 72 5.93 -4.05 4.23
CA LEU A 72 6.75 -4.19 5.44
C LEU A 72 6.11 -3.53 6.68
N GLY A 73 5.04 -2.75 6.48
CA GLY A 73 4.19 -2.20 7.54
C GLY A 73 4.73 -0.91 8.17
N PRO A 74 3.97 -0.33 9.12
CA PRO A 74 4.23 1.00 9.68
C PRO A 74 5.50 1.08 10.54
N LYS A 75 5.97 -0.05 11.09
CA LYS A 75 7.29 -0.13 11.75
C LYS A 75 8.42 0.10 10.75
N PHE A 76 8.19 -0.24 9.48
CA PHE A 76 9.17 -0.06 8.41
C PHE A 76 8.98 1.22 7.60
N VAL A 77 7.74 1.65 7.38
CA VAL A 77 7.44 2.80 6.51
C VAL A 77 6.91 3.96 7.30
N ASN A 78 7.59 5.10 7.17
CA ASN A 78 7.11 6.42 7.53
C ASN A 78 6.93 7.27 6.26
N ASP A 79 6.22 8.38 6.43
CA ASP A 79 6.09 9.46 5.45
C ASP A 79 7.44 9.90 4.86
N ILE A 80 8.48 10.03 5.71
CA ILE A 80 9.83 10.44 5.29
C ILE A 80 10.45 9.42 4.31
N VAL A 81 10.31 8.11 4.55
CA VAL A 81 10.83 7.05 3.66
C VAL A 81 10.07 7.07 2.33
N ILE A 82 8.75 7.27 2.35
CA ILE A 82 7.95 7.41 1.12
C ILE A 82 8.44 8.61 0.32
N GLN A 83 8.63 9.76 0.96
CA GLN A 83 9.16 10.96 0.30
C GLN A 83 10.54 10.67 -0.33
N LYS A 84 11.47 10.08 0.42
CA LYS A 84 12.80 9.72 -0.10
C LYS A 84 12.76 8.70 -1.24
N LEU A 85 11.80 7.79 -1.24
CA LEU A 85 11.59 6.84 -2.34
C LEU A 85 11.17 7.59 -3.60
N LEU A 86 10.23 8.52 -3.49
CA LEU A 86 9.77 9.35 -4.61
C LEU A 86 10.89 10.24 -5.15
N GLU A 87 11.67 10.89 -4.28
CA GLU A 87 12.87 11.67 -4.65
C GLU A 87 13.90 10.84 -5.42
N LYS A 88 14.06 9.55 -5.06
CA LYS A 88 14.95 8.61 -5.76
C LYS A 88 14.32 7.95 -6.99
N GLY A 89 13.12 8.39 -7.39
CA GLY A 89 12.44 7.99 -8.62
C GLY A 89 11.63 6.71 -8.50
N ALA A 90 11.17 6.34 -7.31
CA ALA A 90 10.17 5.29 -7.16
C ALA A 90 8.84 5.72 -7.80
N ILE A 91 8.18 4.79 -8.48
CA ILE A 91 6.95 5.05 -9.23
C ILE A 91 5.77 4.41 -8.52
N ILE A 92 4.65 5.12 -8.49
CA ILE A 92 3.37 4.54 -8.08
C ILE A 92 2.89 3.61 -9.19
N SER A 93 3.17 2.32 -9.06
CA SER A 93 2.80 1.34 -10.08
C SER A 93 1.30 1.16 -10.19
N ARG A 94 0.84 0.82 -11.40
CA ARG A 94 -0.56 0.44 -11.67
C ARG A 94 -1.04 -0.64 -10.70
N TYR A 95 -0.18 -1.61 -10.40
CA TYR A 95 -0.50 -2.70 -9.48
C TYR A 95 -0.66 -2.23 -8.03
N LEU A 96 0.14 -1.25 -7.57
CA LEU A 96 -0.07 -0.63 -6.27
C LEU A 96 -1.43 0.06 -6.18
N ILE A 97 -1.81 0.82 -7.21
CA ILE A 97 -3.15 1.43 -7.29
C ILE A 97 -4.26 0.38 -7.29
N GLN A 98 -4.10 -0.70 -8.07
CA GLN A 98 -5.07 -1.81 -8.06
C GLN A 98 -5.22 -2.42 -6.67
N ARG A 99 -4.14 -2.63 -5.93
CA ARG A 99 -4.19 -3.15 -4.57
C ARG A 99 -4.86 -2.19 -3.60
N PHE A 100 -4.61 -0.89 -3.72
CA PHE A 100 -5.35 0.13 -2.98
C PHE A 100 -6.84 0.08 -3.32
N LEU A 101 -7.21 0.05 -4.60
CA LEU A 101 -8.61 -0.01 -5.04
C LEU A 101 -9.34 -1.25 -4.50
N LEU A 102 -8.67 -2.41 -4.43
CA LEU A 102 -9.25 -3.61 -3.81
C LEU A 102 -9.50 -3.45 -2.31
N SER A 103 -8.65 -2.71 -1.58
CA SER A 103 -8.88 -2.41 -0.16
C SER A 103 -10.03 -1.43 0.08
N PHE A 104 -10.47 -0.68 -0.94
CA PHE A 104 -11.68 0.16 -0.87
C PHE A 104 -12.97 -0.62 -1.24
N GLY A 105 -12.87 -1.95 -1.43
CA GLY A 105 -13.92 -2.79 -2.03
C GLY A 105 -14.93 -3.44 -1.09
N SER A 106 -14.99 -3.10 0.19
CA SER A 106 -16.16 -3.46 1.00
C SER A 106 -17.34 -2.58 0.56
N TYR A 107 -18.06 -3.07 -0.45
CA TYR A 107 -19.28 -2.46 -0.97
C TYR A 107 -20.23 -2.11 0.17
N ASP A 108 -20.76 -0.87 0.16
CA ASP A 108 -21.87 -0.48 1.03
C ASP A 108 -23.06 -1.42 0.75
N PRO A 109 -23.62 -2.11 1.76
CA PRO A 109 -24.79 -2.96 1.61
C PRO A 109 -25.94 -2.26 0.86
N LYS A 110 -26.09 -0.94 1.04
CA LYS A 110 -27.11 -0.12 0.39
C LYS A 110 -26.86 0.06 -1.10
N LEU A 111 -25.60 0.12 -1.53
CA LEU A 111 -25.22 0.15 -2.95
C LEU A 111 -25.39 -1.23 -3.62
N ILE A 112 -25.20 -2.31 -2.87
CA ILE A 112 -25.51 -3.68 -3.34
C ILE A 112 -27.01 -3.82 -3.59
N GLU A 113 -27.83 -3.37 -2.64
CA GLU A 113 -29.29 -3.38 -2.74
C GLU A 113 -29.77 -2.54 -3.94
N MET A 114 -29.25 -1.32 -4.10
CA MET A 114 -29.56 -0.48 -5.26
C MET A 114 -29.13 -1.11 -6.60
N LYS A 115 -27.99 -1.83 -6.65
CA LYS A 115 -27.57 -2.58 -7.85
C LYS A 115 -28.53 -3.72 -8.18
N ILE A 116 -29.07 -4.39 -7.17
CA ILE A 116 -30.03 -5.50 -7.34
C ILE A 116 -31.38 -4.95 -7.83
N ASP A 117 -31.88 -3.89 -7.19
CA ASP A 117 -33.19 -3.29 -7.51
C ASP A 117 -33.25 -2.67 -8.92
N HIS A 118 -32.12 -2.15 -9.42
CA HIS A 118 -32.08 -1.41 -10.67
C HIS A 118 -31.60 -2.22 -11.88
N ASN A 119 -31.09 -3.45 -11.70
CA ASN A 119 -30.68 -4.36 -12.80
C ASN A 119 -31.80 -5.32 -13.22
N VAL A 120 -32.96 -4.80 -13.63
CA VAL A 120 -34.13 -5.58 -14.09
C VAL A 120 -33.93 -6.19 -15.50
N GLY A 121 -32.74 -6.62 -15.87
CA GLY A 121 -32.55 -7.18 -17.23
C GLY A 121 -31.20 -7.77 -17.61
N VAL A 122 -30.19 -7.70 -16.75
CA VAL A 122 -28.93 -8.42 -16.98
C VAL A 122 -28.77 -9.39 -15.83
N SER A 123 -28.99 -10.67 -16.12
CA SER A 123 -28.66 -11.77 -15.23
C SER A 123 -27.18 -11.67 -14.85
N ILE A 124 -26.91 -11.02 -13.72
CA ILE A 124 -25.62 -11.18 -13.05
C ILE A 124 -25.62 -12.62 -12.58
N ASP A 125 -24.81 -13.44 -13.24
CA ASP A 125 -24.54 -14.81 -12.84
C ASP A 125 -24.23 -14.80 -11.34
N SER A 126 -25.16 -15.36 -10.57
CA SER A 126 -25.11 -15.44 -9.11
C SER A 126 -23.81 -16.09 -8.59
N GLU A 127 -23.06 -16.77 -9.46
CA GLU A 127 -21.73 -17.32 -9.21
C GLU A 127 -20.63 -16.26 -9.04
N GLN A 128 -20.71 -15.08 -9.68
CA GLN A 128 -19.70 -14.03 -9.50
C GLN A 128 -19.78 -13.36 -8.12
N ILE A 129 -20.98 -13.24 -7.55
CA ILE A 129 -21.21 -12.65 -6.23
C ILE A 129 -20.72 -13.58 -5.12
N HIS A 130 -20.87 -14.91 -5.29
CA HIS A 130 -20.33 -15.88 -4.33
C HIS A 130 -18.78 -15.88 -4.35
N ASN A 131 -18.15 -15.70 -5.51
CA ASN A 131 -16.69 -15.71 -5.61
C ASN A 131 -16.03 -14.47 -4.97
N ILE A 132 -16.73 -13.33 -4.89
CA ILE A 132 -16.23 -12.13 -4.20
C ILE A 132 -16.20 -12.33 -2.68
N LYS A 133 -17.19 -13.04 -2.09
CA LYS A 133 -17.15 -13.41 -0.65
C LYS A 133 -16.02 -14.38 -0.29
N LYS A 134 -15.49 -15.13 -1.26
CA LYS A 134 -14.39 -16.10 -1.05
C LYS A 134 -13.00 -15.48 -1.17
N LEU A 135 -12.86 -14.26 -1.69
CA LEU A 135 -11.57 -13.60 -1.83
C LEU A 135 -11.16 -12.82 -0.55
N ASN A 136 -11.34 -13.44 0.62
CA ASN A 136 -10.65 -13.02 1.84
C ASN A 136 -9.40 -13.89 2.04
N PRO A 137 -8.22 -13.49 1.54
CA PRO A 137 -6.97 -13.82 2.18
C PRO A 137 -6.53 -12.59 2.98
N ILE A 138 -7.29 -12.24 4.02
CA ILE A 138 -6.79 -11.36 5.10
C ILE A 138 -6.73 -12.22 6.36
N ASN A 139 -5.83 -13.20 6.33
CA ASN A 139 -5.18 -13.68 7.54
C ASN A 139 -3.86 -12.90 7.62
N GLU A 140 -3.88 -11.83 8.42
CA GLU A 140 -2.81 -11.31 9.29
C GLU A 140 -2.94 -9.79 9.48
N SER A 141 -3.61 -9.45 10.59
CA SER A 141 -3.34 -8.29 11.45
C SER A 141 -3.02 -6.94 10.77
N VAL A 142 -4.02 -6.28 10.20
CA VAL A 142 -3.99 -4.82 10.05
C VAL A 142 -5.08 -4.24 10.96
N PRO A 143 -4.78 -3.29 11.84
CA PRO A 143 -5.80 -2.68 12.68
C PRO A 143 -6.76 -1.89 11.78
N ASN A 144 -8.03 -2.31 11.79
CA ASN A 144 -9.15 -1.55 11.29
C ASN A 144 -9.18 -0.18 11.98
N HIS A 145 -8.64 0.85 11.33
CA HIS A 145 -9.02 2.23 11.62
C HIS A 145 -9.28 2.94 10.28
N ASP A 146 -10.58 3.15 10.01
CA ASP A 146 -11.18 4.31 9.36
C ASP A 146 -10.42 4.97 8.20
N LEU A 147 -10.02 4.18 7.19
CA LEU A 147 -9.51 4.74 5.93
C LEU A 147 -10.56 4.76 4.80
N ALA A 148 -11.82 4.46 5.10
CA ALA A 148 -12.88 4.33 4.11
C ALA A 148 -13.73 5.61 4.01
N VAL A 149 -13.37 6.54 3.11
CA VAL A 149 -14.35 7.54 2.61
C VAL A 149 -14.19 7.89 1.12
N LYS A 150 -12.98 7.88 0.53
CA LYS A 150 -12.78 8.52 -0.78
C LYS A 150 -13.19 7.71 -2.04
N GLY A 151 -13.46 6.41 -1.89
CA GLY A 151 -13.98 5.57 -2.98
C GLY A 151 -15.50 5.69 -3.17
N ASN A 152 -16.21 6.24 -2.19
CA ASN A 152 -17.67 6.31 -2.19
C ASN A 152 -18.18 7.40 -3.13
N ASP A 153 -17.46 8.52 -3.26
CA ASP A 153 -17.97 9.70 -3.97
C ASP A 153 -18.20 9.44 -5.46
N MET A 154 -17.25 8.80 -6.16
CA MET A 154 -17.39 8.51 -7.59
C MET A 154 -18.50 7.51 -7.91
N GLU A 155 -18.68 6.47 -7.08
CA GLU A 155 -19.80 5.52 -7.27
C GLU A 155 -21.13 6.15 -6.86
N THR A 156 -21.15 7.01 -5.83
CA THR A 156 -22.33 7.77 -5.39
C THR A 156 -22.84 8.70 -6.48
N PHE A 157 -21.95 9.26 -7.31
CA PHE A 157 -22.33 10.03 -8.49
C PHE A 157 -22.76 9.16 -9.68
N HIS A 158 -22.15 7.98 -9.86
CA HIS A 158 -22.36 7.14 -11.05
C HIS A 158 -23.81 6.65 -11.21
N PHE A 159 -24.48 6.27 -10.13
CA PHE A 159 -25.88 5.81 -10.17
C PHE A 159 -26.92 6.90 -10.48
N PRO A 160 -26.97 8.02 -9.74
CA PRO A 160 -27.95 9.08 -9.99
C PRO A 160 -27.72 9.78 -11.33
N THR A 161 -26.48 9.81 -11.84
CA THR A 161 -26.18 10.38 -13.16
C THR A 161 -26.57 9.49 -14.34
N GLY A 162 -27.06 8.27 -14.08
CA GLY A 162 -27.49 7.36 -15.12
C GLY A 162 -26.36 6.52 -15.73
N GLY A 163 -25.14 6.56 -15.19
CA GLY A 163 -23.96 5.84 -15.69
C GLY A 163 -24.13 4.33 -15.92
N PRO A 164 -24.77 3.57 -15.01
CA PRO A 164 -24.97 2.12 -15.20
C PRO A 164 -26.18 1.79 -16.09
N TYR A 165 -26.97 2.77 -16.51
CA TYR A 165 -28.20 2.52 -17.27
C TYR A 165 -27.94 2.61 -18.78
N ALA A 166 -28.74 1.87 -19.56
CA ALA A 166 -28.76 2.01 -21.00
C ALA A 166 -29.05 3.47 -21.40
N ILE A 167 -28.44 3.95 -22.47
CA ILE A 167 -28.44 5.37 -22.89
C ILE A 167 -29.86 5.97 -22.98
N ASN A 168 -30.84 5.16 -23.38
CA ASN A 168 -32.25 5.54 -23.48
C ASN A 168 -32.94 5.76 -22.12
N LEU A 169 -32.43 5.16 -21.04
CA LEU A 169 -32.93 5.29 -19.67
C LEU A 169 -32.12 6.27 -18.83
N ALA A 170 -30.86 6.50 -19.20
CA ALA A 170 -29.94 7.37 -18.48
C ALA A 170 -30.46 8.81 -18.33
N LYS A 171 -31.03 9.39 -19.41
CA LYS A 171 -31.57 10.77 -19.38
C LYS A 171 -32.68 10.94 -18.34
N LYS A 172 -33.65 10.03 -18.34
CA LYS A 172 -34.77 10.07 -17.40
C LYS A 172 -34.28 9.93 -15.95
N LYS A 173 -33.35 9.00 -15.72
CA LYS A 173 -32.79 8.77 -14.38
C LYS A 173 -31.99 9.97 -13.88
N LEU A 174 -31.28 10.67 -14.76
CA LEU A 174 -30.59 11.92 -14.44
C LEU A 174 -31.58 13.02 -14.03
N GLU A 175 -32.68 13.17 -14.78
CA GLU A 175 -33.73 14.14 -14.49
C GLU A 175 -34.44 13.85 -13.16
N ASP A 176 -34.77 12.57 -12.90
CA ASP A 176 -35.43 12.12 -11.66
C ASP A 176 -34.56 12.37 -10.41
N ASN A 177 -33.23 12.34 -10.56
CA ASN A 177 -32.28 12.50 -9.43
C ASN A 177 -31.61 13.87 -9.38
N LEU A 178 -32.06 14.84 -10.18
CA LEU A 178 -31.40 16.14 -10.32
C LEU A 178 -31.18 16.87 -8.99
N ASN A 179 -32.15 16.78 -8.06
CA ASN A 179 -32.06 17.42 -6.74
C ASN A 179 -31.01 16.73 -5.86
N ALA A 180 -31.01 15.39 -5.81
CA ALA A 180 -29.99 14.64 -5.07
C ALA A 180 -28.58 14.88 -5.62
N ILE A 181 -28.43 15.04 -6.95
CA ILE A 181 -27.16 15.38 -7.58
C ILE A 181 -26.71 16.79 -7.19
N LYS A 182 -27.62 17.76 -7.12
CA LYS A 182 -27.29 19.12 -6.65
C LYS A 182 -26.78 19.09 -5.21
N ASP A 183 -27.45 18.35 -4.33
CA ASP A 183 -27.03 18.23 -2.94
C ASP A 183 -25.63 17.58 -2.80
N LEU A 184 -25.29 16.66 -3.70
CA LEU A 184 -23.97 16.01 -3.74
C LEU A 184 -22.84 16.91 -4.30
N ILE A 185 -23.16 17.89 -5.15
CA ILE A 185 -22.16 18.80 -5.77
C ILE A 185 -21.97 20.08 -4.93
N THR A 186 -22.97 20.47 -4.15
CA THR A 186 -23.01 21.77 -3.45
C THR A 186 -22.42 21.70 -2.02
N ILE A 187 -21.32 20.94 -1.86
CA ILE A 187 -20.51 20.95 -0.62
C ILE A 187 -19.70 22.24 -0.53
#